data_AF-A0A7Y3IDX2-F1
#
_entry.id   AF-A0A7Y3IDX2-F1
#
_cell.length_a   1.000
_cell.length_b   1.000
_cell.length_c   1.000
_cell.angle_alpha   90.00
_cell.angle_beta   90.00
_cell.angle_gamma   90.00
#
_symmetry.space_group_name_H-M   'P 1'
#
loop_
_entity.id
_entity.type
_entity.pdbx_description
1 polymer ?
#
loop_
_entity_poly.entity_id
_entity_poly.type
_entity_poly.pdbx_seq_one_letter_code
_entity_poly.pdbx_strand_id
1 'polypeptide(L)'
;MTVPRRRFLKDTAAASAGALVAGGLVPVSAAADPVPPEPRSSAQATTPIIITSHENETGQRAMEDAWSILASGGTALDAVERGANIIELDPEDMSVGMGGLPNEHGVIQLDASIMDGRTYNAGCVAALENTVHASTVARLVMERTDHVMIVGPAARDFAASFGIPE
;
A
#
# COMPACT_ATOMS: atom_id res chain seq x y z
N MET A 1 8.59 -30.65 -2.93
CA MET A 1 9.61 -30.79 -3.99
C MET A 1 9.67 -29.47 -4.76
N THR A 2 10.72 -28.67 -4.58
CA THR A 2 10.90 -27.37 -5.25
C THR A 2 11.62 -27.57 -6.58
N VAL A 3 10.99 -27.20 -7.70
CA VAL A 3 11.62 -27.28 -9.02
C VAL A 3 12.52 -26.06 -9.24
N PRO A 4 13.82 -26.22 -9.55
CA PRO A 4 14.72 -25.09 -9.77
C PRO A 4 14.33 -24.28 -11.02
N ARG A 5 14.36 -22.93 -10.94
CA ARG A 5 14.04 -22.00 -12.04
C ARG A 5 14.68 -22.36 -13.39
N ARG A 6 15.95 -22.80 -13.37
CA ARG A 6 16.67 -23.22 -14.59
C ARG A 6 16.07 -24.43 -15.30
N ARG A 7 15.42 -25.31 -14.55
CA ARG A 7 14.79 -26.53 -15.06
C ARG A 7 13.43 -26.19 -15.65
N PHE A 8 12.66 -25.35 -14.96
CA PHE A 8 11.40 -24.81 -15.47
C PHE A 8 11.57 -24.16 -16.84
N LEU A 9 12.54 -23.24 -17.00
CA LEU A 9 12.77 -22.52 -18.27
C LEU A 9 13.21 -23.44 -19.42
N LYS A 10 13.99 -24.49 -19.13
CA LYS A 10 14.38 -25.48 -20.14
C LYS A 10 13.20 -26.34 -20.56
N ASP A 11 12.39 -26.76 -19.60
CA ASP A 11 11.21 -27.59 -19.85
C ASP A 11 10.12 -26.79 -20.61
N THR A 12 9.97 -25.48 -20.36
CA THR A 12 9.04 -24.61 -21.13
C THR A 12 9.53 -24.33 -22.55
N ALA A 13 10.84 -24.16 -22.77
CA ALA A 13 11.41 -23.96 -24.11
C ALA A 13 11.32 -25.23 -24.98
N ALA A 14 11.31 -26.42 -24.37
CA ALA A 14 11.12 -27.68 -25.09
C ALA A 14 9.65 -27.91 -25.48
N ALA A 15 8.69 -27.41 -24.69
CA ALA A 15 7.26 -27.53 -24.97
C ALA A 15 6.81 -26.69 -26.18
N SER A 16 7.47 -25.57 -26.48
CA SER A 16 7.15 -24.72 -27.63
C SER A 16 7.65 -25.27 -28.97
N ALA A 17 8.68 -26.11 -28.98
CA ALA A 17 9.18 -26.76 -30.20
C ALA A 17 8.42 -28.05 -30.59
N GLY A 18 7.78 -28.72 -29.61
CA GLY A 18 7.11 -30.01 -29.82
C GLY A 18 5.61 -29.93 -30.17
N ALA A 19 4.95 -28.79 -29.94
CA ALA A 19 3.50 -28.66 -30.10
C ALA A 19 3.04 -28.37 -31.55
N LEU A 20 3.95 -28.27 -32.52
CA LEU A 20 3.61 -27.91 -33.91
C LEU A 20 3.30 -29.10 -34.84
N VAL A 21 3.40 -30.35 -34.40
CA VAL A 21 3.38 -31.49 -35.34
C VAL A 21 2.25 -32.51 -35.15
N ALA A 22 1.42 -32.46 -34.11
CA ALA A 22 0.30 -33.40 -34.04
C ALA A 22 -0.92 -32.91 -33.24
N GLY A 23 -2.03 -32.72 -33.95
CA GLY A 23 -3.38 -32.78 -33.38
C GLY A 23 -3.98 -31.44 -32.98
N GLY A 24 -5.04 -31.06 -33.69
CA GLY A 24 -5.74 -29.78 -33.57
C GLY A 24 -5.97 -29.27 -32.16
N LEU A 25 -5.56 -28.02 -31.94
CA LEU A 25 -5.93 -27.22 -30.79
C LEU A 25 -6.93 -26.15 -31.25
N VAL A 26 -8.05 -26.17 -30.54
CA VAL A 26 -9.19 -25.25 -30.60
C VAL A 26 -8.70 -23.80 -30.65
N PRO A 27 -9.25 -22.91 -31.50
CA PRO A 27 -8.97 -21.50 -31.39
C PRO A 27 -9.52 -21.03 -30.05
N VAL A 28 -8.64 -20.72 -29.10
CA VAL A 28 -9.00 -19.89 -27.96
C VAL A 28 -9.43 -18.56 -28.55
N SER A 29 -10.72 -18.27 -28.44
CA SER A 29 -11.30 -16.97 -28.81
C SER A 29 -10.42 -15.88 -28.24
N ALA A 30 -9.98 -14.98 -29.11
CA ALA A 30 -9.20 -13.81 -28.76
C ALA A 30 -9.77 -13.17 -27.50
N ALA A 31 -8.92 -13.01 -26.49
CA ALA A 31 -9.17 -12.07 -25.42
C ALA A 31 -9.60 -10.76 -26.07
N ALA A 32 -10.69 -10.18 -25.59
CA ALA A 32 -11.11 -8.84 -26.01
C ALA A 32 -9.89 -7.92 -26.01
N ASP A 33 -9.74 -7.14 -27.08
CA ASP A 33 -8.64 -6.20 -27.20
C ASP A 33 -8.54 -5.37 -25.91
N PRO A 34 -7.34 -5.19 -25.33
CA PRO A 34 -7.19 -4.30 -24.19
C PRO A 34 -7.72 -2.93 -24.59
N VAL A 35 -8.79 -2.49 -23.94
CA VAL A 35 -9.33 -1.15 -24.11
C VAL A 35 -8.16 -0.18 -23.86
N PRO A 36 -7.73 0.61 -24.85
CA PRO A 36 -6.66 1.57 -24.65
C PRO A 36 -7.05 2.48 -23.47
N PRO A 37 -6.13 2.79 -22.55
CA PRO A 37 -6.44 3.79 -21.54
C PRO A 37 -6.82 5.07 -22.28
N GLU A 38 -8.06 5.52 -22.07
CA GLU A 38 -8.56 6.79 -22.58
C GLU A 38 -7.53 7.88 -22.25
N PRO A 39 -7.17 8.74 -23.22
CA PRO A 39 -6.21 9.81 -22.96
C PRO A 39 -6.79 10.71 -21.87
N ARG A 40 -6.22 10.63 -20.67
CA ARG A 40 -6.56 11.53 -19.56
C ARG A 40 -6.37 12.96 -20.07
N SER A 41 -7.49 13.69 -20.11
CA SER A 41 -7.57 15.09 -20.51
C SER A 41 -6.39 15.87 -19.93
N SER A 42 -5.74 16.67 -20.80
CA SER A 42 -4.57 17.50 -20.48
C SER A 42 -4.72 18.14 -19.10
N ALA A 43 -3.71 17.95 -18.26
CA ALA A 43 -3.66 18.43 -16.88
C ALA A 43 -4.02 19.92 -16.80
N GLN A 44 -5.29 20.20 -16.52
CA GLN A 44 -5.67 21.46 -15.92
C GLN A 44 -4.96 21.48 -14.57
N ALA A 45 -4.26 22.57 -14.26
CA ALA A 45 -3.67 22.78 -12.95
C ALA A 45 -4.81 22.87 -11.94
N THR A 46 -5.24 21.72 -11.44
CA THR A 46 -6.24 21.62 -10.39
C THR A 46 -5.56 22.06 -9.11
N THR A 47 -6.16 23.02 -8.42
CA THR A 47 -5.79 23.31 -7.03
C THR A 47 -5.75 21.99 -6.26
N PRO A 48 -4.65 21.67 -5.55
CA PRO A 48 -4.62 20.47 -4.73
C PRO A 48 -5.78 20.52 -3.72
N ILE A 49 -6.31 19.36 -3.36
CA ILE A 49 -7.36 19.20 -2.36
C ILE A 49 -6.93 18.07 -1.44
N ILE A 50 -7.15 18.26 -0.14
CA ILE A 50 -6.96 17.22 0.87
C ILE A 50 -8.19 17.17 1.77
N ILE A 51 -8.61 15.96 2.13
CA ILE A 51 -9.82 15.70 2.90
C ILE A 51 -9.49 14.61 3.93
N THR A 52 -10.04 14.73 5.13
CA THR A 52 -9.96 13.72 6.19
C THR A 52 -11.36 13.44 6.73
N SER A 53 -11.54 12.24 7.30
CA SER A 53 -12.73 11.88 8.06
C SER A 53 -12.70 12.40 9.51
N HIS A 54 -11.57 12.91 9.99
CA HIS A 54 -11.42 13.39 11.37
C HIS A 54 -11.85 14.86 11.48
N GLU A 55 -12.95 15.10 12.19
CA GLU A 55 -13.57 16.43 12.35
C GLU A 55 -13.12 17.18 13.62
N ASN A 56 -12.29 16.56 14.46
CA ASN A 56 -11.78 17.14 15.71
C ASN A 56 -10.58 18.08 15.49
N GLU A 57 -10.07 18.67 16.59
CA GLU A 57 -8.92 19.60 16.55
C GLU A 57 -7.66 18.94 15.97
N THR A 58 -7.42 17.67 16.28
CA THR A 58 -6.30 16.89 15.73
C THR A 58 -6.43 16.69 14.22
N GLY A 59 -7.64 16.42 13.73
CA GLY A 59 -7.95 16.35 12.30
C GLY A 59 -7.69 17.68 11.59
N GLN A 60 -8.05 18.81 12.20
CA GLN A 60 -7.73 20.14 11.66
C GLN A 60 -6.23 20.36 11.54
N ARG A 61 -5.46 20.09 12.60
CA ARG A 61 -3.99 20.17 12.60
C ARG A 61 -3.37 19.24 11.56
N ALA A 62 -3.90 18.03 11.41
CA ALA A 62 -3.47 17.07 10.41
C ALA A 62 -3.66 17.63 8.98
N MET A 63 -4.78 18.29 8.71
CA MET A 63 -5.04 18.92 7.42
C MET A 63 -4.17 20.15 7.17
N GLU A 64 -3.88 20.97 8.17
CA GLU A 64 -2.99 22.12 8.04
C GLU A 64 -1.56 21.69 7.64
N ASP A 65 -1.00 20.70 8.35
CA ASP A 65 0.34 20.19 8.07
C ASP A 65 0.39 19.48 6.71
N ALA A 66 -0.60 18.64 6.40
CA ALA A 66 -0.65 17.94 5.12
C ALA A 66 -0.88 18.92 3.95
N TRP A 67 -1.67 19.98 4.16
CA TRP A 67 -1.83 21.06 3.19
C TRP A 67 -0.51 21.80 2.95
N SER A 68 0.30 22.03 3.99
CA SER A 68 1.59 22.70 3.83
C SER A 68 2.54 21.95 2.86
N ILE A 69 2.48 20.62 2.85
CA ILE A 69 3.22 19.77 1.91
C ILE A 69 2.70 19.99 0.48
N LEU A 70 1.39 19.97 0.28
CA LEU A 70 0.79 20.19 -1.04
C LEU A 70 1.04 21.62 -1.56
N ALA A 71 0.91 22.63 -0.70
CA ALA A 71 1.12 24.03 -1.02
C ALA A 71 2.57 24.35 -1.38
N SER A 72 3.53 23.58 -0.85
CA SER A 72 4.95 23.68 -1.19
C SER A 72 5.35 22.84 -2.42
N GLY A 73 4.41 22.17 -3.07
CA GLY A 73 4.66 21.34 -4.26
C GLY A 73 5.15 19.92 -3.95
N GLY A 74 5.00 19.47 -2.70
CA GLY A 74 5.24 18.09 -2.29
C GLY A 74 4.23 17.10 -2.88
N THR A 75 4.42 15.81 -2.61
CA THR A 75 3.57 14.77 -3.21
C THR A 75 2.29 14.54 -2.38
N ALA A 76 1.23 14.07 -3.06
CA ALA A 76 0.00 13.65 -2.37
C ALA A 76 0.27 12.51 -1.37
N LEU A 77 1.22 11.63 -1.68
CA LEU A 77 1.61 10.51 -0.82
C LEU A 77 2.24 11.01 0.49
N ASP A 78 3.16 11.98 0.42
CA ASP A 78 3.78 12.57 1.61
C ASP A 78 2.75 13.34 2.45
N ALA A 79 1.80 14.03 1.80
CA ALA A 79 0.75 14.77 2.47
C ALA A 79 -0.19 13.85 3.27
N VAL A 80 -0.68 12.76 2.67
CA VAL A 80 -1.61 11.84 3.36
C VAL A 80 -0.92 11.07 4.49
N GLU A 81 0.34 10.65 4.30
CA GLU A 81 1.11 10.01 5.37
C GLU A 81 1.35 10.97 6.54
N ARG A 82 1.71 12.24 6.26
CA ARG A 82 1.86 13.25 7.31
C ARG A 82 0.57 13.47 8.10
N GLY A 83 -0.55 13.58 7.40
CA GLY A 83 -1.87 13.75 8.02
C GLY A 83 -2.23 12.57 8.94
N ALA A 84 -2.03 11.34 8.46
CA ALA A 84 -2.26 10.14 9.26
C ALA A 84 -1.35 10.07 10.50
N ASN A 85 -0.04 10.33 10.33
CA ASN A 85 0.94 10.31 11.42
C ASN A 85 0.59 11.26 12.57
N ILE A 86 -0.02 12.42 12.29
CA ILE A 86 -0.44 13.38 13.32
C ILE A 86 -1.57 12.81 14.18
N ILE A 87 -2.53 12.15 13.54
CA ILE A 87 -3.66 11.52 14.23
C ILE A 87 -3.17 10.29 15.01
N GLU A 88 -2.31 9.47 14.42
CA GLU A 88 -1.74 8.28 15.07
C GLU A 88 -0.96 8.59 16.36
N LEU A 89 -0.44 9.81 16.49
CA LEU A 89 0.30 10.28 17.67
C LEU A 89 -0.58 10.85 18.77
N ASP A 90 -1.88 11.06 18.54
CA ASP A 90 -2.77 11.65 19.53
C ASP A 90 -3.18 10.61 20.58
N PRO A 91 -2.72 10.72 21.84
CA PRO A 91 -3.10 9.76 22.88
C PRO A 91 -4.58 9.85 23.27
N GLU A 92 -5.25 10.96 22.95
CA GLU A 92 -6.67 11.15 23.25
C GLU A 92 -7.57 10.58 22.13
N ASP A 93 -7.00 10.23 20.96
CA ASP A 93 -7.73 9.56 19.90
C ASP A 93 -7.84 8.06 20.20
N MET A 94 -9.01 7.66 20.67
CA MET A 94 -9.30 6.26 21.01
C MET A 94 -9.52 5.36 19.79
N SER A 95 -9.47 5.89 18.57
CA SER A 95 -9.79 5.16 17.34
C SER A 95 -8.59 4.91 16.44
N VAL A 96 -7.50 5.67 16.59
CA VAL A 96 -6.33 5.60 15.70
C VAL A 96 -5.03 5.65 16.49
N GLY A 97 -4.07 4.79 16.13
CA GLY A 97 -2.69 4.87 16.63
C GLY A 97 -2.55 4.62 18.13
N MET A 98 -1.75 5.45 18.81
CA MET A 98 -1.30 5.23 20.19
C MET A 98 -2.46 5.16 21.20
N GLY A 99 -3.50 5.97 21.03
CA GLY A 99 -4.67 5.99 21.91
C GLY A 99 -5.69 4.88 21.63
N GLY A 100 -5.50 4.10 20.56
CA GLY A 100 -6.46 3.13 20.05
C GLY A 100 -6.96 2.13 21.10
N LEU A 101 -8.27 1.87 21.10
CA LEU A 101 -8.86 0.86 21.98
C LEU A 101 -8.30 -0.55 21.67
N PRO A 102 -7.96 -1.34 22.70
CA PRO A 102 -7.41 -2.67 22.51
C PRO A 102 -8.46 -3.69 22.09
N ASN A 103 -7.98 -4.83 21.59
CA ASN A 103 -8.81 -6.02 21.34
C ASN A 103 -9.25 -6.71 22.65
N GLU A 104 -9.98 -7.82 22.55
CA GLU A 104 -10.53 -8.57 23.70
C GLU A 104 -9.47 -9.11 24.69
N HIS A 105 -8.20 -9.13 24.28
CA HIS A 105 -7.08 -9.53 25.11
C HIS A 105 -6.31 -8.34 25.71
N GLY A 106 -6.80 -7.11 25.51
CA GLY A 106 -6.13 -5.91 26.00
C GLY A 106 -4.91 -5.51 25.17
N VAL A 107 -4.77 -6.01 23.94
CA VAL A 107 -3.67 -5.70 23.03
C VAL A 107 -4.11 -4.66 22.00
N ILE A 108 -3.35 -3.57 21.86
CA ILE A 108 -3.56 -2.58 20.81
C ILE A 108 -2.97 -3.13 19.51
N GLN A 109 -3.82 -3.20 18.48
CA GLN A 109 -3.48 -3.69 17.16
C GLN A 109 -3.96 -2.69 16.12
N LEU A 110 -3.06 -2.28 15.24
CA LEU A 110 -3.33 -1.23 14.27
C LEU A 110 -3.38 -1.80 12.85
N ASP A 111 -4.28 -1.23 12.06
CA ASP A 111 -4.44 -1.50 10.65
C ASP A 111 -4.21 -0.20 9.88
N ALA A 112 -3.41 -0.27 8.80
CA ALA A 112 -3.19 0.88 7.93
C ALA A 112 -2.96 0.44 6.50
N SER A 113 -3.34 1.30 5.56
CA SER A 113 -3.02 1.12 4.14
C SER A 113 -2.76 2.46 3.47
N ILE A 114 -1.97 2.42 2.41
CA ILE A 114 -1.62 3.60 1.61
C ILE A 114 -1.51 3.20 0.14
N MET A 115 -1.87 4.12 -0.76
CA MET A 115 -1.85 3.90 -2.20
C MET A 115 -1.40 5.16 -2.94
N ASP A 116 -0.51 5.00 -3.91
CA ASP A 116 -0.19 6.03 -4.88
C ASP A 116 -1.05 5.86 -6.15
N GLY A 117 -2.02 6.77 -6.34
CA GLY A 117 -2.90 6.76 -7.51
C GLY A 117 -2.22 7.02 -8.86
N ARG A 118 -0.94 7.45 -8.89
CA ARG A 118 -0.18 7.64 -10.13
C ARG A 118 0.41 6.33 -10.64
N THR A 119 0.94 5.52 -9.73
CA THR A 119 1.66 4.28 -10.02
C THR A 119 0.82 3.03 -9.78
N TYR A 120 -0.30 3.15 -9.06
CA TYR A 120 -1.10 2.05 -8.53
C TYR A 120 -0.35 1.16 -7.54
N ASN A 121 0.80 1.62 -7.02
CA ASN A 121 1.47 0.95 -5.92
C ASN A 121 0.65 1.14 -4.64
N ALA A 122 0.61 0.11 -3.82
CA ALA A 122 -0.08 0.13 -2.54
C ALA A 122 0.68 -0.71 -1.50
N GLY A 123 0.45 -0.39 -0.23
CA GLY A 123 0.98 -1.14 0.90
C GLY A 123 0.01 -1.11 2.07
N CYS A 124 0.06 -2.15 2.89
CA CYS A 124 -0.87 -2.37 3.98
C CYS A 124 -0.22 -3.18 5.09
N VAL A 125 -0.58 -2.82 6.31
CA VAL A 125 -0.37 -3.62 7.52
C VAL A 125 -1.69 -3.87 8.23
N ALA A 126 -1.82 -5.03 8.85
CA ALA A 126 -2.96 -5.33 9.72
C ALA A 126 -2.52 -6.10 10.96
N ALA A 127 -3.26 -5.95 12.05
CA ALA A 127 -2.91 -6.48 13.37
C ALA A 127 -1.46 -6.12 13.79
N LEU A 128 -1.01 -4.91 13.44
CA LEU A 128 0.32 -4.42 13.78
C LEU A 128 0.36 -4.04 15.26
N GLU A 129 1.30 -4.62 16.00
CA GLU A 129 1.54 -4.33 17.42
C GLU A 129 2.86 -3.56 17.57
N ASN A 130 3.03 -2.87 18.70
CA ASN A 130 4.28 -2.17 19.06
C ASN A 130 4.79 -1.23 17.97
N THR A 131 3.92 -0.39 17.43
CA THR A 131 4.30 0.68 16.50
C THR A 131 3.21 1.74 16.53
N VAL A 132 3.58 3.00 16.66
CA VAL A 132 2.61 4.11 16.63
C VAL A 132 2.19 4.44 15.19
N HIS A 133 3.17 4.52 14.28
CA HIS A 133 2.98 4.98 12.90
C HIS A 133 2.67 3.84 11.93
N ALA A 134 1.48 3.25 12.04
CA ALA A 134 1.06 2.16 11.15
C ALA A 134 1.02 2.58 9.68
N SER A 135 0.61 3.82 9.39
CA SER A 135 0.61 4.42 8.05
C SER A 135 2.01 4.44 7.39
N THR A 136 3.04 4.76 8.17
CA THR A 136 4.44 4.74 7.72
C THR A 136 4.92 3.32 7.42
N VAL A 137 4.53 2.33 8.25
CA VAL A 137 4.87 0.93 7.96
C VAL A 137 4.16 0.43 6.70
N ALA A 138 2.89 0.80 6.48
CA ALA A 138 2.19 0.50 5.24
C ALA A 138 2.90 1.09 4.02
N ARG A 139 3.44 2.32 4.12
CA ARG A 139 4.27 2.92 3.07
C ARG A 139 5.57 2.14 2.85
N LEU A 140 6.23 1.68 3.91
CA LEU A 140 7.41 0.82 3.78
C LEU A 140 7.09 -0.50 3.07
N VAL A 141 5.94 -1.12 3.33
CA VAL A 141 5.50 -2.32 2.59
C VAL A 141 5.43 -2.01 1.09
N MET A 142 4.78 -0.89 0.73
CA MET A 142 4.64 -0.43 -0.66
C MET A 142 6.00 -0.17 -1.35
N GLU A 143 6.93 0.48 -0.66
CA GLU A 143 8.18 0.96 -1.27
C GLU A 143 9.34 -0.04 -1.21
N ARG A 144 9.30 -0.99 -0.25
CA ARG A 144 10.46 -1.84 0.08
C ARG A 144 10.24 -3.32 -0.15
N THR A 145 9.06 -3.72 -0.63
CA THR A 145 8.73 -5.13 -0.87
C THR A 145 8.01 -5.33 -2.21
N ASP A 146 8.01 -6.57 -2.70
CA ASP A 146 7.16 -6.99 -3.84
C ASP A 146 5.74 -7.40 -3.39
N HIS A 147 5.39 -7.12 -2.13
CA HIS A 147 4.12 -7.49 -1.51
C HIS A 147 3.27 -6.25 -1.21
N VAL A 148 1.95 -6.42 -1.11
CA VAL A 148 1.02 -5.34 -0.79
C VAL A 148 0.59 -5.36 0.67
N MET A 149 0.62 -6.51 1.34
CA MET A 149 0.08 -6.66 2.70
C MET A 149 0.97 -7.56 3.55
N ILE A 150 1.28 -7.11 4.77
CA ILE A 150 1.95 -7.90 5.81
C ILE A 150 1.14 -7.78 7.10
N VAL A 151 0.95 -8.86 7.85
CA VAL A 151 0.03 -8.88 8.99
C VAL A 151 0.65 -9.45 10.27
N GLY A 152 0.12 -9.01 11.42
CA GLY A 152 0.43 -9.58 12.73
C GLY A 152 1.89 -9.43 13.13
N PRO A 153 2.47 -10.44 13.80
CA PRO A 153 3.88 -10.42 14.22
C PRO A 153 4.86 -10.17 13.07
N ALA A 154 4.55 -10.64 11.85
CA ALA A 154 5.41 -10.41 10.69
C ALA A 154 5.46 -8.92 10.29
N ALA A 155 4.37 -8.17 10.50
CA ALA A 155 4.33 -6.74 10.25
C ALA A 155 5.19 -5.98 11.28
N ARG A 156 5.14 -6.40 12.54
CA ARG A 156 6.00 -5.85 13.61
C ARG A 156 7.48 -6.12 13.33
N ASP A 157 7.83 -7.37 13.04
CA ASP A 157 9.22 -7.75 12.75
C ASP A 157 9.73 -7.03 11.50
N PHE A 158 8.86 -6.82 10.51
CA PHE A 158 9.16 -5.98 9.34
C PHE A 158 9.42 -4.53 9.75
N ALA A 159 8.54 -3.89 10.53
CA ALA A 159 8.72 -2.51 11.01
C ALA A 159 10.06 -2.33 11.76
N ALA A 160 10.35 -3.26 12.68
CA ALA A 160 11.60 -3.29 13.44
C ALA A 160 12.84 -3.40 12.53
N SER A 161 12.76 -4.17 11.43
CA SER A 161 13.86 -4.30 10.47
C SER A 161 14.21 -3.00 9.73
N PHE A 162 13.27 -2.05 9.68
CA PHE A 162 13.47 -0.70 9.15
C PHE A 162 13.77 0.35 10.23
N GLY A 163 13.97 -0.08 11.48
CA GLY A 163 14.31 0.80 12.60
C GLY A 163 13.15 1.65 13.11
N ILE A 164 11.90 1.25 12.83
CA ILE A 164 10.73 1.86 13.43
C ILE A 164 10.68 1.48 14.92
N PRO A 165 10.62 2.46 15.84
CA PRO A 165 10.58 2.19 17.27
C PRO A 165 9.26 1.54 17.69
N GLU A 166 9.35 0.72 18.74
CA GLU A 166 8.20 0.18 19.46
C GLU A 166 7.46 1.24 20.28
#